data_AF-A0A016V9Y1-F1
#
_entry.id   AF-A0A016V9Y1-F1
#
_cell.length_a   1.000
_cell.length_b   1.000
_cell.length_c   1.000
_cell.angle_alpha   90.00
_cell.angle_beta   90.00
_cell.angle_gamma   90.00
#
_symmetry.space_group_name_H-M   'P 1'
#
loop_
_entity.id
_entity.type
_entity.pdbx_description
1 polymer ?
#
loop_
_entity_poly.entity_id
_entity_poly.type
_entity_poly.pdbx_seq_one_letter_code
_entity_poly.pdbx_strand_id
1 'polypeptide(L)'
;MPELRLQGSSDVCIVSWTSDVIDIHRLYDLIGKKGWQLTNLQFPSGIHIMVTLNHTGQGVAEALLADIRKSIDEIKANPNCKLEEAAALYGMAQKIPDRSIVQEFAYTYLDACYSAPKST
;
A
#
# COMPACT_ATOMS: atom_id res chain seq x y z
N MET A 1 -0.77 18.32 1.16
CA MET A 1 -1.35 17.02 0.76
C MET A 1 -2.75 16.94 1.36
N PRO A 2 -3.69 17.80 0.90
CA PRO A 2 -5.08 17.77 1.37
C PRO A 2 -5.83 16.49 0.98
N GLU A 3 -5.30 15.72 0.02
CA GLU A 3 -5.90 14.47 -0.46
C GLU A 3 -5.80 13.33 0.57
N LEU A 4 -4.88 13.41 1.53
CA LEU A 4 -4.66 12.38 2.53
C LEU A 4 -5.18 12.82 3.90
N ARG A 5 -5.81 11.88 4.61
CA ARG A 5 -6.26 12.04 5.98
C ARG A 5 -5.58 10.99 6.87
N LEU A 6 -5.16 11.40 8.06
CA LEU A 6 -4.65 10.48 9.07
C LEU A 6 -5.77 9.58 9.61
N GLN A 7 -5.47 8.30 9.78
CA GLN A 7 -6.36 7.35 10.47
C GLN A 7 -5.99 7.29 11.95
N GLY A 8 -6.71 8.06 12.78
CA GLY A 8 -6.46 8.15 14.22
C GLY A 8 -5.33 9.14 14.57
N SER A 9 -4.91 9.13 15.85
CA SER A 9 -3.78 9.94 16.30
C SER A 9 -2.44 9.24 15.96
N SER A 10 -1.45 10.04 15.59
CA SER A 10 -0.10 9.57 15.25
C SER A 10 0.89 9.90 16.37
N ASP A 11 0.54 9.56 17.61
CA ASP A 11 1.32 9.90 18.80
C ASP A 11 2.52 8.96 19.02
N VAL A 12 2.61 7.90 18.20
CA VAL A 12 3.62 6.84 18.26
C VAL A 12 4.25 6.65 16.88
N CYS A 13 5.04 5.58 16.72
CA CYS A 13 5.81 5.32 15.51
C CYS A 13 4.98 4.84 14.30
N ILE A 14 3.67 4.63 14.42
CA ILE A 14 2.84 4.20 13.29
C ILE A 14 2.06 5.40 12.76
N VAL A 15 2.20 5.67 11.46
CA VAL A 15 1.45 6.72 10.76
C VAL A 15 0.65 6.07 9.64
N SER A 16 -0.67 6.21 9.71
CA SER A 16 -1.62 5.61 8.76
C SER A 16 -2.39 6.69 8.02
N TRP A 17 -2.53 6.52 6.71
CA TRP A 17 -3.25 7.43 5.82
C TRP A 17 -4.37 6.72 5.08
N THR A 18 -5.46 7.46 4.87
CA THR A 18 -6.56 7.10 3.98
C THR A 18 -6.90 8.28 3.08
N SER A 19 -7.73 8.07 2.06
CA SER A 19 -8.16 9.12 1.14
C SER A 19 -9.57 8.84 0.63
N ASP A 20 -10.38 9.90 0.53
CA ASP A 20 -11.65 9.89 -0.20
C ASP A 20 -11.52 10.58 -1.58
N VAL A 21 -10.33 11.10 -1.90
CA VAL A 21 -10.06 11.92 -3.11
C VAL A 21 -9.29 11.13 -4.16
N ILE A 22 -8.37 10.27 -3.73
CA ILE A 22 -7.54 9.44 -4.60
C ILE A 22 -7.66 7.97 -4.19
N ASP A 23 -7.39 7.06 -5.12
CA ASP A 23 -7.26 5.64 -4.81
C ASP A 23 -5.96 5.42 -4.00
N ILE A 24 -6.10 5.11 -2.71
CA ILE A 24 -4.97 4.93 -1.80
C ILE A 24 -4.11 3.72 -2.18
N HIS A 25 -4.68 2.73 -2.86
CA HIS A 25 -3.93 1.56 -3.33
C HIS A 25 -3.09 1.92 -4.57
N ARG A 26 -3.53 2.88 -5.41
CA ARG A 26 -2.64 3.43 -6.46
C ARG A 26 -1.46 4.19 -5.88
N LEU A 27 -1.67 4.91 -4.77
CA LEU A 27 -0.57 5.58 -4.07
C LEU A 27 0.44 4.56 -3.54
N TYR A 28 -0.04 3.44 -2.97
CA TYR A 28 0.81 2.32 -2.55
C TYR A 28 1.73 1.84 -3.67
N ASP A 29 1.19 1.52 -4.84
CA ASP A 29 1.98 1.03 -5.99
C ASP A 29 3.05 2.02 -6.44
N LEU A 30 2.66 3.29 -6.62
CA LEU A 30 3.59 4.32 -7.12
C LEU A 30 4.74 4.58 -6.15
N ILE A 31 4.46 4.51 -4.85
CA ILE A 31 5.46 4.67 -3.81
C ILE A 31 6.35 3.43 -3.72
N GLY A 32 5.78 2.22 -3.87
CA GLY A 32 6.50 0.97 -4.02
C GLY A 32 7.50 0.97 -5.19
N LYS A 33 7.09 1.47 -6.36
CA LYS A 33 7.96 1.63 -7.55
C LYS A 33 9.11 2.60 -7.32
N LYS A 34 9.00 3.51 -6.34
CA LYS A 34 10.08 4.42 -5.92
C LYS A 34 10.98 3.81 -4.84
N GLY A 35 10.75 2.56 -4.47
CA GLY A 35 11.58 1.80 -3.52
C GLY A 35 11.08 1.84 -2.07
N TRP A 36 9.97 2.52 -1.79
CA TRP A 36 9.41 2.60 -0.45
C TRP A 36 8.52 1.39 -0.15
N GLN A 37 8.80 0.71 0.95
CA GLN A 37 7.99 -0.41 1.41
C GLN A 37 7.02 0.06 2.49
N LEU A 38 5.79 0.34 2.08
CA LEU A 38 4.69 0.66 2.99
C LEU A 38 3.85 -0.61 3.25
N THR A 39 2.90 -0.51 4.18
CA THR A 39 1.94 -1.58 4.44
C THR A 39 0.56 -1.17 3.94
N ASN A 40 -0.07 -2.06 3.16
CA ASN A 40 -1.42 -1.85 2.66
C ASN A 40 -2.47 -2.32 3.70
N LEU A 41 -3.49 -1.50 3.95
CA LEU A 41 -4.53 -1.74 4.96
C LEU A 41 -5.89 -2.03 4.31
N GLN A 42 -6.76 -2.70 5.06
CA GLN A 42 -8.12 -3.03 4.67
C GLN A 42 -9.12 -2.71 5.80
N PHE A 43 -10.33 -2.28 5.43
CA PHE A 43 -11.46 -2.01 6.34
C PHE A 43 -11.16 -0.98 7.45
N PRO A 44 -10.82 0.28 7.12
CA PRO A 44 -10.97 0.95 5.82
C PRO A 44 -9.74 0.81 4.91
N SER A 45 -9.90 1.10 3.61
CA SER A 45 -8.76 1.21 2.70
C SER A 45 -7.77 2.27 3.19
N GLY A 46 -6.51 1.90 3.28
CA GLY A 46 -5.46 2.78 3.80
C GLY A 46 -4.08 2.23 3.52
N ILE A 47 -3.07 3.02 3.86
CA ILE A 47 -1.66 2.60 3.89
C ILE A 47 -1.02 3.13 5.16
N HIS A 48 -0.03 2.41 5.70
CA HIS A 48 0.74 2.91 6.83
C HIS A 48 2.24 2.70 6.67
N ILE A 49 2.99 3.47 7.45
CA ILE A 49 4.40 3.24 7.72
C ILE A 49 4.58 3.00 9.22
N MET A 50 5.46 2.05 9.55
CA MET A 50 6.03 1.94 10.88
C MET A 50 7.39 2.62 10.87
N VAL A 51 7.45 3.82 11.46
CA VAL A 51 8.67 4.59 11.62
C VAL A 51 9.61 3.83 12.55
N THR A 52 10.85 3.69 12.09
CA THR A 52 11.96 3.05 12.81
C THR A 52 13.17 3.95 12.75
N LEU A 53 14.26 3.60 13.43
CA LEU A 53 15.51 4.38 13.39
C LEU A 53 16.05 4.58 11.97
N ASN A 54 15.81 3.66 11.04
CA ASN A 54 16.22 3.82 9.64
C ASN A 54 15.56 5.03 8.97
N HIS A 55 14.38 5.42 9.45
CA HIS A 55 13.59 6.52 8.91
C HIS A 55 13.96 7.87 9.54
N THR A 56 14.72 7.89 10.64
CA THR A 56 15.16 9.12 11.31
C THR A 56 16.46 9.68 10.75
N GLY A 57 17.03 9.03 9.73
CA GLY A 57 18.18 9.56 8.98
C GLY A 57 17.84 10.89 8.31
N GLN A 58 18.86 11.74 8.18
CA GLN A 58 18.68 13.06 7.58
C GLN A 58 18.13 12.96 6.15
N GLY A 59 17.02 13.64 5.87
CA GLY A 59 16.42 13.71 4.54
C GLY A 59 15.49 12.54 4.18
N VAL A 60 15.41 11.48 4.99
CA VAL A 60 14.60 10.29 4.67
C VAL A 60 13.11 10.63 4.71
N ALA A 61 12.66 11.34 5.75
CA ALA A 61 11.27 11.77 5.87
C ALA A 61 10.89 12.75 4.75
N GLU A 62 11.77 13.70 4.43
CA GLU A 62 11.57 14.67 3.36
C GLU A 62 11.48 14.00 1.98
N ALA A 63 12.33 13.00 1.72
CA ALA A 63 12.30 12.21 0.50
C ALA A 63 10.98 11.45 0.37
N LEU A 64 10.54 10.77 1.44
CA LEU A 64 9.25 10.06 1.46
C LEU A 64 8.10 11.03 1.15
N LEU A 65 8.05 12.17 1.83
CA LEU A 65 6.99 13.17 1.64
C LEU A 65 7.02 13.78 0.23
N ALA A 66 8.21 13.99 -0.35
CA ALA A 66 8.36 14.48 -1.71
C ALA A 66 7.84 13.46 -2.75
N ASP A 67 8.14 12.19 -2.55
CA ASP A 67 7.66 11.11 -3.42
C ASP A 67 6.15 10.91 -3.28
N ILE A 68 5.59 10.98 -2.06
CA ILE A 68 4.13 10.97 -1.84
C ILE A 68 3.45 12.10 -2.62
N ARG A 69 3.96 13.33 -2.55
CA ARG A 69 3.39 14.47 -3.30
C ARG A 69 3.40 14.21 -4.80
N LYS A 70 4.54 13.79 -5.36
CA LYS A 70 4.66 13.48 -6.79
C LYS A 70 3.70 12.38 -7.23
N SER A 71 3.56 11.32 -6.43
CA SER A 71 2.65 10.21 -6.71
C SER A 71 1.18 10.65 -6.65
N ILE A 72 0.80 11.53 -5.72
CA ILE A 72 -0.54 12.12 -5.68
C ILE A 72 -0.81 12.93 -6.95
N ASP A 73 0.15 13.77 -7.38
CA ASP A 73 0.01 14.56 -8.60
C ASP A 73 -0.13 13.67 -9.84
N GLU A 74 0.62 12.58 -9.92
CA GLU A 74 0.53 11.59 -10.99
C GLU A 74 -0.85 10.89 -11.03
N ILE A 75 -1.40 10.53 -9.86
CA ILE A 75 -2.74 9.94 -9.76
C ILE A 75 -3.80 10.93 -10.23
N LYS A 76 -3.68 12.20 -9.83
CA LYS A 76 -4.63 13.26 -10.21
C LYS A 76 -4.56 13.59 -11.70
N ALA A 77 -3.36 13.55 -12.30
CA ALA A 77 -3.18 13.75 -13.74
C ALA A 77 -3.80 12.60 -14.56
N ASN A 78 -3.77 11.37 -14.04
CA ASN A 78 -4.27 10.17 -14.70
C ASN A 78 -5.25 9.39 -13.81
N PRO A 79 -6.49 9.88 -13.59
CA PRO A 79 -7.43 9.28 -12.63
C PRO A 79 -7.92 7.88 -13.04
N ASN A 80 -7.96 7.59 -14.35
CA ASN A 80 -8.47 6.33 -14.89
C ASN A 80 -7.39 5.26 -15.11
N CYS A 81 -6.15 5.48 -14.66
CA CYS A 81 -5.12 4.45 -14.76
C CYS A 81 -5.49 3.26 -13.87
N LYS A 82 -5.30 2.05 -14.39
CA LYS A 82 -5.60 0.81 -13.66
C LYS A 82 -4.56 0.59 -12.54
N LEU A 83 -4.99 -0.08 -11.48
CA LEU A 83 -4.12 -0.61 -10.43
C LEU A 83 -3.18 -1.68 -11.03
N GLU A 84 -1.95 -1.75 -10.55
CA GLU A 84 -1.00 -2.81 -10.92
C GLU A 84 -0.81 -3.81 -9.75
N GLU A 85 -0.30 -4.99 -10.08
CA GLU A 85 0.17 -6.07 -9.19
C GLU A 85 -0.47 -6.11 -7.77
N ALA A 86 0.24 -5.55 -6.77
CA ALA A 86 -0.06 -5.72 -5.36
C ALA A 86 -1.26 -4.87 -4.90
N ALA A 87 -1.40 -3.63 -5.37
CA ALA A 87 -2.55 -2.82 -5.03
C ALA A 87 -3.86 -3.38 -5.62
N ALA A 88 -3.79 -3.99 -6.80
CA ALA A 88 -4.91 -4.70 -7.39
C ALA A 88 -5.36 -5.86 -6.48
N LEU A 89 -4.42 -6.62 -5.89
CA LEU A 89 -4.75 -7.73 -4.98
C LEU A 89 -5.51 -7.26 -3.75
N TYR A 90 -5.01 -6.24 -3.03
CA TYR A 90 -5.67 -5.75 -1.82
C TYR A 90 -7.03 -5.09 -2.13
N GLY A 91 -7.11 -4.30 -3.21
CA GLY A 91 -8.35 -3.66 -3.65
C GLY A 91 -9.41 -4.67 -4.10
N MET A 92 -9.01 -5.77 -4.76
CA MET A 92 -9.91 -6.87 -5.11
C MET A 92 -10.33 -7.67 -3.87
N ALA A 93 -9.39 -8.09 -3.02
CA ALA A 93 -9.66 -8.87 -1.83
C ALA A 93 -10.63 -8.18 -0.85
N GLN A 94 -10.58 -6.85 -0.78
CA GLN A 94 -11.55 -6.06 -0.01
C GLN A 94 -12.97 -6.13 -0.57
N LYS A 95 -13.13 -6.21 -1.90
CA LYS A 95 -14.43 -6.18 -2.60
C LYS A 95 -15.10 -7.54 -2.71
N ILE A 96 -14.35 -8.63 -2.54
CA ILE A 96 -14.89 -9.99 -2.60
C ILE A 96 -15.75 -10.23 -1.34
N PRO A 97 -17.08 -10.44 -1.49
CA PRO A 97 -17.96 -10.68 -0.35
C PRO A 97 -17.76 -12.07 0.25
N ASP A 98 -17.47 -13.07 -0.60
CA ASP A 98 -17.20 -14.43 -0.15
C ASP A 98 -15.75 -14.57 0.34
N ARG A 99 -15.60 -14.55 1.66
CA ARG A 99 -14.28 -14.62 2.31
C ARG A 99 -13.60 -15.99 2.16
N SER A 100 -14.31 -17.04 1.74
CA SER A 100 -13.69 -18.35 1.45
C SER A 100 -12.70 -18.26 0.28
N ILE A 101 -12.99 -17.44 -0.72
CA ILE A 101 -12.09 -17.20 -1.86
C ILE A 101 -10.79 -16.53 -1.41
N VAL A 102 -10.88 -15.57 -0.49
CA VAL A 102 -9.69 -14.90 0.08
C VAL A 102 -8.85 -15.90 0.89
N GLN A 103 -9.50 -16.82 1.59
CA GLN A 103 -8.83 -17.89 2.34
C GLN A 103 -8.12 -18.89 1.42
N GLU A 104 -8.75 -19.33 0.33
CA GLU A 104 -8.11 -20.21 -0.67
C GLU A 104 -6.88 -19.55 -1.32
N PHE A 105 -6.97 -18.25 -1.60
CA PHE A 105 -5.84 -17.49 -2.11
C PHE A 105 -4.67 -17.48 -1.11
N ALA A 106 -4.97 -17.27 0.18
CA ALA A 106 -3.95 -17.29 1.23
C ALA A 106 -3.29 -18.69 1.37
N TYR A 107 -4.07 -19.77 1.29
CA TYR A 107 -3.52 -21.13 1.28
C TYR A 107 -2.62 -21.37 0.07
N THR A 108 -3.07 -20.97 -1.12
CA THR A 108 -2.27 -21.10 -2.35
C THR A 108 -0.95 -20.34 -2.25
N TYR A 109 -0.96 -19.13 -1.65
CA TYR A 109 0.26 -18.37 -1.39
C TYR A 109 1.22 -19.11 -0.45
N LEU A 110 0.71 -19.71 0.62
CA LEU A 110 1.53 -20.52 1.54
C LEU A 110 2.10 -21.75 0.83
N ASP A 111 1.29 -22.48 0.08
CA ASP A 111 1.74 -23.64 -0.70
C ASP A 111 2.85 -23.25 -1.69
N ALA A 112 2.70 -22.10 -2.36
CA ALA A 112 3.71 -21.57 -3.27
C ALA A 112 5.04 -21.26 -2.56
N CYS A 113 5.00 -20.71 -1.34
CA CYS A 113 6.19 -20.44 -0.53
C CYS A 113 7.00 -21.71 -0.21
N TYR A 114 6.35 -22.88 -0.16
CA TYR A 114 6.98 -24.17 0.13
C TYR A 114 7.08 -25.08 -1.10
N SER A 115 6.74 -24.59 -2.29
CA SER A 115 6.81 -25.38 -3.51
C SER A 115 8.27 -25.72 -3.85
N ALA A 116 8.56 -27.03 -3.95
CA ALA A 116 9.87 -27.46 -4.40
C ALA A 116 10.03 -27.14 -5.91
N PRO A 117 11.24 -26.74 -6.36
CA PRO A 117 11.53 -26.65 -7.78
C PRO A 117 11.19 -27.98 -8.45
N LYS A 118 10.57 -27.95 -9.63
CA LYS A 118 10.31 -29.17 -10.40
C LYS A 118 11.65 -29.86 -10.63
N SER A 119 11.77 -31.12 -10.19
CA SER A 119 12.93 -31.95 -10.49
C SER A 119 13.02 -32.11 -12.01
N THR A 120 14.05 -31.51 -12.60
CA THR A 120 14.46 -31.73 -14.00
C THR A 120 14.78 -33.19 -14.27
#